data_AF-A0A427Y6A3-F1
#
_entry.id   AF-A0A427Y6A3-F1
#
_cell.length_a   1.000
_cell.length_b   1.000
_cell.length_c   1.000
_cell.angle_alpha   90.00
_cell.angle_beta   90.00
_cell.angle_gamma   90.00
#
_symmetry.space_group_name_H-M   'P 1'
#
loop_
_entity.id
_entity.type
_entity.pdbx_description
1 polymer ?
#
loop_
_entity_poly.entity_id
_entity_poly.type
_entity_poly.pdbx_seq_one_letter_code
_entity_poly.pdbx_strand_id
1 'polypeptide(L)'
;MIIALVGTPSAGKHTVLDYLVAKYGFQALTLNADAGPNAPNAVSAPNGNGTATTRSPSSSSHEHDTAVFTDADTLLEHVTRNWRTHYVTTSLQTYAEVEPFLKRPFFLLVAVDAPLRSRYLREAARANG
;
A
#
# COMPACT_ATOMS: atom_id res chain seq x y z
N MET A 1 7.37 12.66 0.22
CA MET A 1 5.96 12.84 0.60
C MET A 1 5.27 11.49 0.55
N ILE A 2 4.46 11.15 1.54
CA ILE A 2 3.69 9.90 1.57
C ILE A 2 2.19 10.20 1.64
N ILE A 3 1.40 9.50 0.82
CA ILE A 3 -0.07 9.53 0.82
C ILE A 3 -0.60 8.19 1.33
N ALA A 4 -1.38 8.20 2.40
CA ALA A 4 -2.14 7.04 2.86
C ALA A 4 -3.59 7.14 2.39
N LEU A 5 -4.04 6.15 1.63
CA LEU A 5 -5.39 6.04 1.09
C LEU A 5 -6.23 5.15 2.01
N VAL A 6 -7.20 5.74 2.70
CA VAL A 6 -8.14 5.06 3.59
C VAL A 6 -9.56 5.13 3.04
N GLY A 7 -10.48 4.37 3.64
CA GLY A 7 -11.89 4.37 3.23
C GLY A 7 -12.46 2.98 3.07
N THR A 8 -13.75 2.92 2.73
CA THR A 8 -14.51 1.66 2.76
C THR A 8 -14.03 0.64 1.72
N PRO A 9 -14.33 -0.67 1.90
CA PRO A 9 -14.08 -1.68 0.89
C PRO A 9 -14.72 -1.31 -0.45
N SER A 10 -14.05 -1.64 -1.56
CA SER A 10 -14.47 -1.27 -2.93
C SER A 10 -14.74 0.20 -3.23
N ALA A 11 -14.30 1.15 -2.38
CA ALA A 11 -14.40 2.58 -2.65
C ALA A 11 -13.57 3.05 -3.86
N GLY A 12 -12.55 2.28 -4.26
CA GLY A 12 -11.66 2.63 -5.38
C GLY A 12 -10.26 3.08 -4.96
N LYS A 13 -9.86 2.80 -3.71
CA LYS A 13 -8.52 3.12 -3.20
C LYS A 13 -7.39 2.63 -4.12
N HIS A 14 -7.45 1.38 -4.56
CA HIS A 14 -6.46 0.81 -5.47
C HIS A 14 -6.43 1.55 -6.81
N THR A 15 -7.57 1.93 -7.37
CA THR A 15 -7.62 2.74 -8.60
C THR A 15 -6.92 4.09 -8.44
N VAL A 16 -7.07 4.75 -7.29
CA VAL A 16 -6.35 5.99 -6.99
C VAL A 16 -4.85 5.74 -6.83
N LEU A 17 -4.47 4.66 -6.16
CA LEU A 17 -3.08 4.23 -6.03
C LEU A 17 -2.44 4.01 -7.40
N ASP A 18 -3.05 3.19 -8.26
CA ASP A 18 -2.56 2.88 -9.60
C ASP A 18 -2.40 4.15 -10.44
N TYR A 19 -3.36 5.08 -10.33
CA TYR A 19 -3.27 6.38 -11.00
C TYR A 19 -2.08 7.21 -10.49
N LEU A 20 -1.84 7.26 -9.18
CA LEU A 20 -0.70 7.99 -8.60
C LEU A 20 0.64 7.38 -9.03
N VAL A 21 0.73 6.05 -9.08
CA VAL A 21 1.94 5.38 -9.54
C VAL A 21 2.16 5.62 -11.03
N ALA A 22 1.17 5.31 -11.87
CA ALA A 22 1.30 5.38 -13.33
C ALA A 22 1.47 6.82 -13.84
N LYS A 23 0.75 7.79 -13.27
CA LYS A 23 0.75 9.18 -13.76
C LYS A 23 1.80 10.06 -13.11
N TYR A 24 2.11 9.84 -11.84
CA TYR A 24 2.98 10.71 -11.06
C TYR A 24 4.24 10.01 -10.51
N GLY A 25 4.44 8.72 -10.81
CA GLY A 25 5.66 8.00 -10.44
C GLY A 25 5.79 7.75 -8.94
N PHE A 26 4.67 7.67 -8.22
CA PHE A 26 4.70 7.30 -6.80
C PHE A 26 5.17 5.85 -6.65
N GLN A 27 5.89 5.54 -5.56
CA GLN A 27 6.24 4.19 -5.17
C GLN A 27 5.18 3.62 -4.23
N ALA A 28 4.62 2.45 -4.58
CA ALA A 28 3.62 1.78 -3.76
C ALA A 28 4.30 1.04 -2.60
N LEU A 29 3.74 1.19 -1.39
CA LEU A 29 4.20 0.49 -0.18
C LEU A 29 3.06 -0.34 0.41
N THR A 30 3.37 -1.55 0.88
CA THR A 30 2.39 -2.43 1.52
C THR A 30 2.89 -2.94 2.87
N LEU A 31 1.95 -3.22 3.77
CA LEU A 31 2.20 -3.96 5.00
C LEU A 31 1.86 -5.43 4.80
N ASN A 32 2.68 -6.30 5.34
CA ASN A 32 2.48 -7.74 5.29
C ASN A 32 1.45 -8.14 6.36
N ALA A 33 0.19 -8.29 5.96
CA ALA A 33 -0.92 -8.57 6.89
C ALA A 33 -0.78 -9.91 7.65
N ASP A 34 0.03 -10.84 7.12
CA ASP A 34 0.26 -12.18 7.70
C ASP A 34 1.58 -12.32 8.47
N ALA A 35 2.36 -11.25 8.62
CA ALA A 35 3.61 -11.29 9.35
C ALA A 35 3.34 -11.18 10.86
N GLY A 36 3.18 -12.33 11.52
CA GLY A 36 3.36 -12.40 12.97
C GLY A 36 4.73 -11.83 13.40
N PRO A 37 4.93 -11.52 14.69
CA PRO A 37 6.06 -10.72 15.21
C PRO A 37 7.48 -11.31 15.03
N ASN A 38 7.67 -12.34 14.19
CA ASN A 38 8.91 -13.09 14.05
C ASN A 38 9.29 -13.42 12.59
N ALA A 39 8.88 -12.60 11.61
CA ALA A 39 9.35 -12.74 10.23
C ALA A 39 10.66 -11.96 10.00
N PRO A 40 11.67 -12.54 9.31
CA PRO A 40 12.90 -11.84 9.00
C PRO A 40 12.64 -10.63 8.08
N ASN A 41 13.18 -9.47 8.46
CA ASN A 41 13.11 -8.20 7.72
C ASN A 41 13.62 -8.38 6.28
N ALA A 42 12.72 -8.62 5.32
CA ALA A 42 13.05 -8.60 3.90
C ALA A 42 13.01 -7.16 3.38
N VAL A 43 14.04 -6.37 3.73
CA VAL A 43 14.32 -5.12 3.04
C VAL A 43 14.89 -5.49 1.66
N SER A 44 14.01 -5.64 0.67
CA SER A 44 14.44 -5.67 -0.73
C SER A 44 14.75 -4.24 -1.15
N ALA A 45 15.98 -3.80 -0.88
CA ALA A 45 16.58 -2.67 -1.61
C ALA A 45 16.86 -3.11 -3.05
N PRO A 46 16.80 -2.22 -4.05
CA PRO A 46 16.99 -2.60 -5.44
C PRO A 46 18.48 -2.78 -5.71
N ASN A 47 18.99 -4.02 -5.65
CA ASN A 47 20.20 -4.40 -6.37
C ASN A 47 20.30 -5.92 -6.60
N GLY A 48 20.19 -6.35 -7.86
CA GLY A 48 20.87 -7.52 -8.45
C GLY A 48 20.46 -8.95 -8.06
N ASN A 49 19.88 -9.66 -9.04
CA ASN A 49 19.87 -11.12 -9.27
C ASN A 49 19.20 -12.09 -8.26
N GLY A 50 17.94 -12.43 -8.58
CA GLY A 50 17.41 -13.79 -8.77
C GLY A 50 17.54 -14.85 -7.66
N THR A 51 16.40 -15.26 -7.10
CA THR A 51 15.95 -16.68 -7.09
C THR A 51 14.48 -16.76 -6.67
N ALA A 52 13.68 -17.45 -7.48
CA ALA A 52 12.24 -17.61 -7.31
C ALA A 52 11.90 -18.57 -6.16
N THR A 53 10.88 -18.24 -5.36
CA THR A 53 10.11 -19.24 -4.60
C THR A 53 8.64 -18.84 -4.56
N THR A 54 7.93 -19.39 -5.56
CA THR A 54 6.54 -19.85 -5.60
C THR A 54 5.59 -19.44 -4.46
N ARG A 55 4.67 -18.51 -4.75
CA ARG A 55 3.30 -18.53 -4.23
C ARG A 55 2.32 -18.07 -5.32
N SER A 56 1.22 -18.82 -5.41
CA SER A 56 0.22 -18.85 -6.47
C SER A 56 -0.43 -17.48 -6.79
N PRO A 57 -0.88 -17.28 -8.04
CA PRO A 57 -1.44 -16.01 -8.50
C PRO A 57 -2.95 -15.97 -8.21
N SER A 58 -3.38 -15.10 -7.30
CA SER A 58 -4.73 -14.54 -7.36
C SER A 58 -4.63 -13.19 -8.06
N SER A 59 -5.20 -13.18 -9.25
CA SER A 59 -5.15 -12.18 -10.30
C SER A 59 -5.81 -10.84 -9.94
N SER A 60 -5.01 -9.78 -9.91
CA SER A 60 -5.21 -8.60 -10.78
C SER A 60 -3.90 -7.84 -10.95
N SER A 61 -3.43 -7.83 -12.20
CA SER A 61 -2.13 -7.37 -12.65
C SER A 61 -2.01 -5.85 -12.69
N HIS A 62 -1.45 -5.27 -11.62
CA HIS A 62 -0.75 -3.98 -11.66
C HIS A 62 0.58 -4.18 -10.91
N GLU A 63 1.54 -4.87 -11.55
CA GLU A 63 2.89 -5.11 -11.01
C GLU A 63 3.68 -3.80 -11.00
N HIS A 64 3.40 -2.97 -10.00
CA HIS A 64 4.30 -1.91 -9.58
C HIS A 64 5.32 -2.52 -8.62
N ASP A 65 6.59 -2.12 -8.74
CA ASP A 65 7.64 -2.48 -7.77
C ASP A 65 7.20 -1.98 -6.39
N THR A 66 6.68 -2.90 -5.59
CA THR A 66 5.98 -2.62 -4.35
C THR A 66 6.85 -3.08 -3.20
N ALA A 67 7.36 -2.13 -2.42
CA ALA A 67 8.13 -2.47 -1.23
C ALA A 67 7.17 -2.93 -0.11
N VAL A 68 7.46 -4.10 0.44
CA VAL A 68 6.69 -4.73 1.51
C VAL A 68 7.38 -4.50 2.85
N PHE A 69 6.63 -4.10 3.87
CA PHE A 69 7.11 -3.87 5.23
C PHE A 69 6.40 -4.77 6.22
N THR A 70 7.08 -5.09 7.32
CA THR A 70 6.56 -5.97 8.36
C THR A 70 5.51 -5.28 9.23
N ASP A 71 5.73 -3.99 9.51
CA ASP A 71 4.87 -3.19 10.37
C ASP A 71 4.87 -1.70 9.95
N ALA A 72 3.99 -0.91 10.56
CA ALA A 72 3.87 0.51 10.26
C ALA A 72 5.11 1.32 10.72
N ASP A 73 5.84 0.85 11.74
CA ASP A 73 7.00 1.55 12.29
C ASP A 73 8.21 1.48 11.34
N THR A 74 8.50 0.30 10.80
CA THR A 74 9.55 0.09 9.79
C THR A 74 9.22 0.83 8.50
N LEU A 75 7.95 0.87 8.10
CA LEU A 75 7.49 1.70 6.99
C LEU A 75 7.73 3.19 7.28
N LEU A 76 7.30 3.67 8.46
CA LEU A 76 7.48 5.07 8.88
C LEU A 76 8.94 5.48 8.86
N GLU A 77 9.82 4.62 9.38
CA GLU A 77 11.26 4.86 9.41
C GLU A 77 11.81 4.99 7.98
N HIS A 78 11.45 4.07 7.08
CA HIS A 78 11.87 4.12 5.68
C HIS A 78 11.45 5.41 4.99
N VAL A 79 10.17 5.80 5.10
CA VAL A 79 9.66 7.01 4.42
C VAL A 79 10.18 8.29 5.06
N THR A 80 10.53 8.27 6.35
CA THR A 80 11.13 9.41 7.03
C THR A 80 12.57 9.62 6.56
N ARG A 81 13.38 8.56 6.45
CA ARG A 81 14.74 8.64 5.89
C ARG A 81 14.72 9.11 4.44
N ASN A 82 13.73 8.68 3.66
CA ASN A 82 13.58 8.98 2.23
C ASN A 82 12.47 10.00 1.94
N TRP A 83 12.29 11.01 2.80
CA TRP A 83 11.12 11.91 2.75
C TRP A 83 10.93 12.71 1.45
N ARG A 84 11.97 12.81 0.61
CA ARG A 84 11.94 13.46 -0.70
C ARG A 84 11.29 12.59 -1.80
N THR A 85 11.23 11.28 -1.60
CA THR A 85 10.58 10.34 -2.53
C THR A 85 9.06 10.40 -2.37
N HIS A 86 8.32 10.11 -3.44
CA HIS A 86 6.86 10.08 -3.45
C HIS A 86 6.35 8.66 -3.19
N TYR A 87 5.62 8.47 -2.08
CA TYR A 87 5.10 7.18 -1.65
C TYR A 87 3.58 7.18 -1.55
N VAL A 88 2.96 6.04 -1.84
CA VAL A 88 1.52 5.81 -1.66
C VAL A 88 1.27 4.46 -1.00
N THR A 89 0.31 4.38 -0.09
CA THR A 89 -0.08 3.11 0.54
C THR A 89 -1.58 3.05 0.81
N THR A 90 -2.14 1.84 0.78
CA THR A 90 -3.52 1.52 1.21
C THR A 90 -3.54 0.65 2.48
N SER A 91 -2.37 0.38 3.07
CA SER A 91 -2.21 -0.63 4.12
C SER A 91 -2.39 -0.10 5.55
N LEU A 92 -2.38 1.22 5.76
CA LEU A 92 -2.65 1.80 7.09
C LEU A 92 -4.17 1.80 7.34
N GLN A 93 -4.65 0.95 8.24
CA GLN A 93 -6.08 0.73 8.48
C GLN A 93 -6.53 1.13 9.88
N THR A 94 -5.61 1.19 10.85
CA THR A 94 -5.94 1.54 12.23
C THR A 94 -5.44 2.94 12.60
N TYR A 95 -6.07 3.57 13.60
CA TYR A 95 -5.60 4.85 14.12
C TYR A 95 -4.17 4.73 14.68
N ALA A 96 -3.86 3.62 15.36
CA ALA A 96 -2.54 3.38 15.93
C ALA A 96 -1.43 3.35 14.87
N GLU A 97 -1.69 2.80 13.69
CA GLU A 97 -0.76 2.82 12.56
C GLU A 97 -0.60 4.22 11.95
N VAL A 98 -1.68 5.02 11.92
CA VAL A 98 -1.70 6.35 11.28
C VAL A 98 -1.14 7.46 12.17
N GLU A 99 -1.41 7.41 13.48
CA GLU A 99 -1.07 8.47 14.44
C GLU A 99 0.41 8.90 14.39
N PRO A 100 1.40 7.97 14.32
CA PRO A 100 2.81 8.34 14.18
C PRO A 100 3.12 9.15 12.93
N PHE A 101 2.40 8.90 11.82
CA PHE A 101 2.58 9.58 10.54
C PHE A 101 2.01 11.00 10.54
N LEU A 102 0.93 11.26 11.30
CA LEU A 102 0.32 12.59 11.42
C LEU A 102 1.29 13.65 11.94
N LYS A 103 2.34 13.24 12.66
CA LYS A 103 3.40 14.12 13.17
C LYS A 103 4.42 14.51 12.09
N ARG A 104 4.33 13.98 10.87
CA ARG A 104 5.29 14.22 9.79
C ARG A 104 4.75 15.26 8.82
N PRO A 105 5.50 16.33 8.50
CA PRO A 105 5.03 17.41 7.62
C PRO A 105 4.86 16.99 6.15
N PHE A 106 5.32 15.80 5.78
CA PHE A 106 5.25 15.24 4.43
C PHE A 106 4.23 14.11 4.28
N PHE A 107 3.34 13.92 5.27
CA PHE A 107 2.29 12.91 5.27
C PHE A 107 0.92 13.51 4.93
N LEU A 108 0.16 12.81 4.10
CA LEU A 108 -1.21 13.16 3.73
C LEU A 108 -2.11 11.93 3.88
N LEU A 109 -3.15 12.04 4.72
CA LEU A 109 -4.20 11.04 4.85
C LEU A 109 -5.39 11.42 3.95
N VAL A 110 -5.77 10.53 3.04
CA VAL A 110 -6.87 10.76 2.09
C VAL A 110 -7.93 9.67 2.25
N ALA A 111 -9.14 10.09 2.60
CA ALA A 111 -10.29 9.20 2.61
C ALA A 111 -10.91 9.14 1.20
N VAL A 112 -11.00 7.94 0.64
CA VAL A 112 -11.67 7.63 -0.62
C VAL A 112 -13.01 6.97 -0.32
N ASP A 113 -14.09 7.50 -0.89
CA ASP A 113 -15.43 6.94 -0.75
C ASP A 113 -16.12 6.76 -2.10
N ALA A 114 -17.16 5.92 -2.12
CA ALA A 114 -18.01 5.70 -3.29
C ALA A 114 -19.45 5.32 -2.90
N PRO A 115 -20.45 5.66 -3.73
CA PRO A 115 -21.83 5.25 -3.51
C PRO A 115 -21.97 3.74 -3.27
N LEU A 116 -22.87 3.33 -2.35
CA LEU A 116 -23.06 1.93 -1.98
C LEU A 116 -23.27 1.00 -3.19
N ARG A 117 -24.08 1.44 -4.16
CA ARG A 117 -24.33 0.69 -5.39
C ARG A 117 -23.04 0.42 -6.16
N SER A 118 -22.18 1.42 -6.31
CA SER A 118 -20.90 1.28 -7.01
C SER A 118 -19.96 0.32 -6.29
N ARG A 119 -19.91 0.36 -4.95
CA ARG A 119 -19.11 -0.57 -4.13
C ARG A 119 -19.62 -2.00 -4.29
N TYR A 120 -20.93 -2.20 -4.19
CA TYR A 120 -21.57 -3.51 -4.38
C TYR A 120 -21.28 -4.10 -5.76
N LEU A 121 -21.42 -3.32 -6.83
CA LEU A 121 -21.15 -3.79 -8.19
C LEU A 121 -19.69 -4.21 -8.37
N ARG A 122 -18.74 -3.50 -7.75
CA ARG A 122 -17.31 -3.85 -7.78
C ARG A 122 -17.02 -5.14 -7.02
N GLU A 123 -17.61 -5.34 -5.85
CA GLU A 123 -17.46 -6.59 -5.10
C GLU A 123 -18.11 -7.78 -5.83
N ALA A 124 -19.31 -7.59 -6.39
CA ALA A 124 -19.99 -8.62 -7.17
C ALA A 124 -19.17 -9.04 -8.41
N ALA A 125 -18.55 -8.08 -9.09
CA ALA A 125 -17.66 -8.38 -10.22
C ALA A 125 -16.43 -9.20 -9.80
N ARG A 126 -15.89 -8.99 -8.60
CA ARG A 126 -14.76 -9.76 -8.06
C ARG A 126 -15.14 -11.19 -7.65
N ALA A 127 -16.36 -11.39 -7.17
CA ALA A 127 -16.84 -12.71 -6.75
C ALA A 127 -17.18 -13.63 -7.94
N ASN A 128 -17.46 -13.05 -9.11
CA ASN A 128 -17.90 -13.77 -10.30
C ASN A 128 -16.78 -14.06 -11.32
N GLY A 129 -15.54 -13.66 -11.04
CA GLY A 129 -14.36 -13.88 -11.89
C GLY A 129 -13.32 -14.74 -11.20
#